data_AF-A0A3B9EUQ7-F1
#
_entry.id   AF-A0A3B9EUQ7-F1
#
_cell.length_a   1.000
_cell.length_b   1.000
_cell.length_c   1.000
_cell.angle_alpha   90.00
_cell.angle_beta   90.00
_cell.angle_gamma   90.00
#
_symmetry.space_group_name_H-M   'P 1'
#
loop_
_entity.id
_entity.type
_entity.pdbx_description
1 polymer ?
#
loop_
_entity_poly.entity_id
_entity_poly.type
_entity_poly.pdbx_seq_one_letter_code
_entity_poly.pdbx_strand_id
1 'polypeptide(L)'
;ASLSQDGNQYRVRVYNTEGSLYSDAVNLSVNAALSVPQITNQPAAQTVFENNTATYSVAATGNPAPAYQWEVNTGSGWANISGATSSTYSFTAALADDGNLYRANVSNSEGSVTSDEADLTVTSEPFAPQITTQPASQSVFENTAVSFTVAATGGPAPSYQWVLNTGSGWADISGATESTYTLTATLVENGYQYRVKVYNSEGTVASNTVTLSVQEVVEGNRTGTAIIAPIVRNDPQDTYPTHYSDFGWGGLHQVPTLAHRDAIPNDLRVNGMVVVISGTHESYYLKDGTTNNNWAVYPPKDLVFIMPTSTDSAAPNNFLYYSTDQSALVYKDHSGTTHSLY
;
A
#
# COMPACT_ATOMS: atom_id res chain seq x y z
N ALA A 1 73.85 11.13 27.87
CA ALA A 1 73.27 11.90 28.98
C ALA A 1 71.77 11.58 29.06
N SER A 2 71.13 11.76 30.22
CA SER A 2 69.67 11.68 30.36
C SER A 2 69.04 13.08 30.27
N LEU A 3 67.73 13.17 30.02
CA LEU A 3 67.01 14.45 30.01
C LEU A 3 67.09 15.20 31.35
N SER A 4 67.21 14.47 32.46
CA SER A 4 67.52 15.00 33.79
C SER A 4 68.94 15.60 33.93
N GLN A 5 69.69 15.72 32.83
CA GLN A 5 70.99 16.39 32.75
C GLN A 5 71.00 17.57 31.75
N ASP A 6 69.86 17.88 31.10
CA ASP A 6 69.73 19.12 30.32
C ASP A 6 69.84 20.34 31.23
N GLY A 7 70.48 21.40 30.76
CA GLY A 7 70.75 22.63 31.52
C GLY A 7 71.81 22.50 32.63
N ASN A 8 72.33 21.30 32.94
CA ASN A 8 73.37 21.14 33.94
C ASN A 8 74.68 21.83 33.54
N GLN A 9 75.34 22.49 34.49
CA GLN A 9 76.65 23.09 34.31
C GLN A 9 77.78 22.19 34.77
N TYR A 10 78.81 22.08 33.94
CA TYR A 10 80.01 21.29 34.19
C TYR A 10 81.25 22.18 34.09
N ARG A 11 82.21 22.00 35.01
CA ARG A 11 83.52 22.66 34.97
C ARG A 11 84.59 21.71 35.52
N VAL A 12 85.79 21.77 34.94
CA VAL A 12 86.93 20.95 35.37
C VAL A 12 87.59 21.62 36.59
N ARG A 13 87.95 20.83 37.61
CA ARG A 13 88.85 21.28 38.69
C ARG A 13 90.25 20.73 38.43
N VAL A 14 91.25 21.61 38.32
CA VAL A 14 92.66 21.24 38.19
C VAL A 14 93.37 21.62 39.49
N TYR A 15 94.15 20.71 40.07
CA TYR A 15 94.80 20.94 41.36
C TYR A 15 96.11 20.17 41.53
N ASN A 16 96.96 20.67 42.43
CA ASN A 16 98.17 20.02 42.91
C ASN A 16 98.31 20.27 44.43
N THR A 17 99.50 20.11 45.00
CA THR A 17 99.78 20.39 46.42
C THR A 17 99.68 21.87 46.79
N GLU A 18 99.89 22.78 45.84
CA GLU A 18 99.99 24.22 46.08
C GLU A 18 98.67 24.98 45.86
N GLY A 19 97.65 24.34 45.25
CA GLY A 19 96.34 24.97 45.07
C GLY A 19 95.42 24.26 44.08
N SER A 20 94.29 24.89 43.78
CA SER A 20 93.34 24.42 42.77
C SER A 20 92.65 25.55 42.02
N LEU A 21 92.51 25.40 40.71
CA LEU A 21 91.71 26.26 39.83
C LEU A 21 90.49 25.48 39.30
N TYR A 22 89.51 26.22 38.80
CA TYR A 22 88.41 25.68 38.00
C TYR A 22 88.48 26.27 36.59
N SER A 23 88.04 25.53 35.59
CA SER A 23 87.67 26.10 34.30
C SER A 23 86.42 26.98 34.42
N ASP A 24 86.14 27.75 33.37
CA ASP A 24 84.79 28.25 33.11
C ASP A 24 83.79 27.09 33.04
N ALA A 25 82.51 27.41 33.27
CA ALA A 25 81.43 26.43 33.22
C ALA A 25 80.86 26.32 31.79
N VAL A 26 80.64 25.09 31.34
CA VAL A 26 79.91 24.78 30.11
C VAL A 26 78.53 24.22 30.47
N ASN A 27 77.49 24.69 29.77
CA ASN A 27 76.15 24.12 29.86
C ASN A 27 76.09 22.84 29.02
N LEU A 28 75.58 21.75 29.59
CA LEU A 28 75.15 20.59 28.81
C LEU A 28 73.73 20.85 28.30
N SER A 29 73.47 20.50 27.04
CA SER A 29 72.10 20.37 26.53
C SER A 29 71.84 18.93 26.08
N VAL A 30 70.64 18.44 26.38
CA VAL A 30 70.17 17.09 26.07
C VAL A 30 68.75 17.18 25.51
N ASN A 31 68.63 17.12 24.19
CA ASN A 31 67.31 17.11 23.55
C ASN A 31 66.60 15.76 23.72
N ALA A 32 65.27 15.77 23.71
CA ALA A 32 64.46 14.56 23.68
C ALA A 32 64.70 13.80 22.37
N ALA A 33 64.75 12.46 22.44
CA ALA A 33 64.91 11.61 21.26
C ALA A 33 63.71 11.80 20.33
N LEU A 34 63.98 12.12 19.06
CA LEU A 34 62.96 12.26 18.03
C LEU A 34 62.35 10.89 17.70
N SER A 35 61.07 10.85 17.36
CA SER A 35 60.37 9.63 16.97
C SER A 35 59.26 9.91 15.97
N VAL A 36 59.15 9.03 14.97
CA VAL A 36 58.00 8.97 14.07
C VAL A 36 56.68 8.82 14.84
N PRO A 37 55.53 9.21 14.28
CA PRO A 37 54.25 8.99 14.91
C PRO A 37 53.91 7.50 14.97
N GLN A 38 53.32 7.05 16.08
CA GLN A 38 52.89 5.67 16.31
C GLN A 38 51.48 5.69 16.91
N ILE A 39 50.53 5.04 16.22
CA ILE A 39 49.14 4.95 16.68
C ILE A 39 49.03 3.99 17.86
N THR A 40 48.32 4.42 18.89
CA THR A 40 48.06 3.68 20.13
C THR A 40 46.58 3.35 20.34
N ASN A 41 45.67 4.02 19.61
CA ASN A 41 44.26 3.64 19.49
C ASN A 41 43.76 3.95 18.07
N GLN A 42 43.23 2.95 17.38
CA GLN A 42 42.63 3.08 16.04
C GLN A 42 41.20 3.66 16.11
N PRO A 43 40.69 4.27 15.02
CA PRO A 43 39.26 4.52 14.90
C PRO A 43 38.48 3.19 14.90
N ALA A 44 37.28 3.22 15.48
CA ALA A 44 36.33 2.13 15.40
C ALA A 44 35.22 2.49 14.41
N ALA A 45 34.67 1.48 13.72
CA ALA A 45 33.48 1.65 12.89
C ALA A 45 32.32 2.28 13.68
N GLN A 46 31.43 3.00 12.98
CA GLN A 46 30.31 3.72 13.57
C GLN A 46 29.00 3.26 12.95
N THR A 47 27.99 3.00 13.78
CA THR A 47 26.61 2.76 13.33
C THR A 47 25.72 3.79 13.98
N VAL A 48 25.06 4.62 13.16
CA VAL A 48 24.21 5.73 13.61
C VAL A 48 22.89 5.75 12.84
N PHE A 49 21.89 6.44 13.40
CA PHE A 49 20.73 6.85 12.62
C PHE A 49 21.02 8.15 11.87
N GLU A 50 20.31 8.39 10.77
CA GLU A 50 20.37 9.64 10.03
C GLU A 50 20.11 10.86 10.94
N ASN A 51 20.81 11.96 10.67
CA ASN A 51 20.80 13.21 11.45
C ASN A 51 21.40 13.12 12.87
N ASN A 52 21.87 11.95 13.31
CA ASN A 52 22.68 11.83 14.53
C ASN A 52 24.18 12.04 14.27
N THR A 53 24.93 12.30 15.34
CA THR A 53 26.37 12.57 15.28
C THR A 53 27.18 11.28 15.24
N ALA A 54 27.94 11.06 14.16
CA ALA A 54 29.01 10.07 14.13
C ALA A 54 30.29 10.68 14.76
N THR A 55 31.13 9.86 15.41
CA THR A 55 32.42 10.34 15.98
C THR A 55 33.52 9.31 15.86
N TYR A 56 34.56 9.65 15.10
CA TYR A 56 35.80 8.91 15.03
C TYR A 56 36.85 9.51 15.96
N SER A 57 37.73 8.67 16.49
CA SER A 57 38.86 9.08 17.32
C SER A 57 40.08 8.22 17.06
N VAL A 58 41.26 8.83 17.06
CA VAL A 58 42.55 8.17 16.93
C VAL A 58 43.48 8.73 18.01
N ALA A 59 44.31 7.88 18.61
CA ALA A 59 45.36 8.31 19.52
C ALA A 59 46.72 7.91 18.97
N ALA A 60 47.69 8.82 19.04
CA ALA A 60 49.05 8.57 18.61
C ALA A 60 50.08 9.25 19.52
N THR A 61 51.27 8.66 19.57
CA THR A 61 52.46 9.22 20.22
C THR A 61 53.49 9.60 19.17
N GLY A 62 54.38 10.57 19.45
CA GLY A 62 55.43 11.01 18.54
C GLY A 62 56.21 12.18 19.12
N ASN A 63 57.44 12.40 18.67
CA ASN A 63 58.25 13.57 19.02
C ASN A 63 58.97 14.12 17.76
N PRO A 64 58.58 15.31 17.24
CA PRO A 64 57.61 16.25 17.78
C PRO A 64 56.18 15.70 17.86
N ALA A 65 55.32 16.33 18.67
CA ALA A 65 53.92 15.94 18.81
C ALA A 65 53.22 15.92 17.43
N PRO A 66 52.48 14.84 17.09
CA PRO A 66 51.94 14.68 15.75
C PRO A 66 50.73 15.57 15.48
N ALA A 67 50.61 16.02 14.23
CA ALA A 67 49.41 16.58 13.65
C ALA A 67 48.55 15.47 13.02
N TYR A 68 47.25 15.70 12.95
CA TYR A 68 46.27 14.79 12.36
C TYR A 68 45.66 15.43 11.10
N GLN A 69 45.24 14.59 10.16
CA GLN A 69 44.37 14.96 9.04
C GLN A 69 43.46 13.77 8.75
N TRP A 70 42.14 13.94 8.89
CA TRP A 70 41.20 12.89 8.53
C TRP A 70 40.97 12.84 7.02
N GLU A 71 40.86 11.62 6.51
CA GLU A 71 40.54 11.31 5.12
C GLU A 71 39.23 10.51 5.08
N VAL A 72 38.43 10.70 4.02
CA VAL A 72 37.23 9.92 3.73
C VAL A 72 37.37 9.25 2.36
N ASN A 73 36.78 8.08 2.18
CA ASN A 73 36.63 7.41 0.89
C ASN A 73 35.16 7.11 0.63
N THR A 74 34.61 7.78 -0.39
CA THR A 74 33.21 7.68 -0.82
C THR A 74 33.06 6.74 -2.03
N GLY A 75 33.85 5.67 -2.07
CA GLY A 75 34.00 4.76 -3.23
C GLY A 75 34.84 5.33 -4.39
N SER A 76 35.37 6.54 -4.28
CA SER A 76 36.20 7.21 -5.30
C SER A 76 37.69 7.27 -4.98
N GLY A 77 38.10 6.74 -3.81
CA GLY A 77 39.44 6.87 -3.25
C GLY A 77 39.48 7.86 -2.09
N TRP A 78 40.65 7.97 -1.45
CA TRP A 78 40.84 8.75 -0.23
C TRP A 78 41.04 10.24 -0.50
N ALA A 79 40.27 11.09 0.17
CA ALA A 79 40.33 12.54 0.08
C ALA A 79 40.35 13.21 1.46
N ASN A 80 41.13 14.28 1.62
CA ASN A 80 41.23 15.03 2.87
C ASN A 80 39.90 15.71 3.24
N ILE A 81 39.43 15.48 4.47
CA ILE A 81 38.30 16.20 5.05
C ILE A 81 38.77 17.59 5.48
N SER A 82 38.21 18.64 4.87
CA SER A 82 38.64 20.02 5.10
C SER A 82 38.47 20.43 6.57
N GLY A 83 39.56 20.90 7.19
CA GLY A 83 39.59 21.36 8.58
C GLY A 83 39.56 20.26 9.66
N ALA A 84 39.47 18.97 9.30
CA ALA A 84 39.48 17.87 10.24
C ALA A 84 40.92 17.49 10.66
N THR A 85 41.52 18.34 11.51
CA THR A 85 42.94 18.22 11.94
C THR A 85 43.16 17.87 13.42
N SER A 86 42.08 17.49 14.11
CA SER A 86 42.09 17.03 15.51
C SER A 86 42.21 15.50 15.61
N SER A 87 42.60 14.99 16.78
CA SER A 87 42.58 13.55 17.10
C SER A 87 41.18 12.94 17.15
N THR A 88 40.13 13.77 17.14
CA THR A 88 38.73 13.38 16.95
C THR A 88 38.14 14.09 15.73
N TYR A 89 37.21 13.41 15.05
CA TYR A 89 36.38 13.99 14.00
C TYR A 89 34.93 13.60 14.23
N SER A 90 34.03 14.59 14.18
CA SER A 90 32.61 14.42 14.45
C SER A 90 31.78 15.24 13.46
N PHE A 91 30.67 14.67 13.00
CA PHE A 91 29.77 15.28 12.02
C PHE A 91 28.36 14.68 12.15
N THR A 92 27.36 15.40 11.67
CA THR A 92 25.99 14.89 11.51
C THR A 92 25.94 14.02 10.25
N ALA A 93 25.58 12.74 10.39
CA ALA A 93 25.56 11.80 9.28
C ALA A 93 24.25 11.86 8.49
N ALA A 94 24.33 11.84 7.16
CA ALA A 94 23.19 11.69 6.25
C ALA A 94 23.12 10.25 5.69
N LEU A 95 21.96 9.81 5.18
CA LEU A 95 21.86 8.50 4.51
C LEU A 95 22.80 8.36 3.29
N ALA A 96 23.22 9.49 2.71
CA ALA A 96 24.18 9.51 1.61
C ALA A 96 25.64 9.23 2.05
N ASP A 97 25.91 9.16 3.36
CA ASP A 97 27.21 8.80 3.92
C ASP A 97 27.34 7.29 4.24
N ASP A 98 26.26 6.50 4.08
CA ASP A 98 26.28 5.06 4.35
C ASP A 98 27.31 4.32 3.49
N GLY A 99 28.17 3.51 4.12
CA GLY A 99 29.28 2.81 3.46
C GLY A 99 30.52 3.68 3.21
N ASN A 100 30.56 4.96 3.61
CA ASN A 100 31.79 5.74 3.61
C ASN A 100 32.82 5.15 4.59
N LEU A 101 34.09 5.11 4.17
CA LEU A 101 35.21 4.73 5.04
C LEU A 101 35.94 5.98 5.53
N TYR A 102 36.37 5.97 6.79
CA TYR A 102 37.10 7.07 7.43
C TYR A 102 38.43 6.58 8.01
N ARG A 103 39.49 7.39 7.89
CA ARG A 103 40.80 7.12 8.50
C ARG A 103 41.55 8.41 8.82
N ALA A 104 42.59 8.32 9.64
CA ALA A 104 43.44 9.46 9.98
C ALA A 104 44.88 9.26 9.47
N ASN A 105 45.40 10.28 8.78
CA ASN A 105 46.81 10.43 8.47
C ASN A 105 47.48 11.23 9.61
N VAL A 106 48.50 10.66 10.25
CA VAL A 106 49.12 11.18 11.46
C VAL A 106 50.60 11.45 11.19
N SER A 107 51.06 12.69 11.34
CA SER A 107 52.38 13.13 10.83
C SER A 107 53.15 14.06 11.78
N ASN A 108 54.48 13.99 11.74
CA ASN A 108 55.39 14.99 12.32
C ASN A 108 56.62 15.18 11.39
N SER A 109 57.68 15.85 11.85
CA SER A 109 58.90 16.08 11.06
C SER A 109 59.70 14.81 10.74
N GLU A 110 59.49 13.73 11.49
CA GLU A 110 60.25 12.49 11.36
C GLU A 110 59.58 11.48 10.41
N GLY A 111 58.26 11.61 10.20
CA GLY A 111 57.49 10.75 9.30
C GLY A 111 55.99 10.80 9.54
N SER A 112 55.27 9.85 8.95
CA SER A 112 53.83 9.69 9.11
C SER A 112 53.40 8.23 9.22
N VAL A 113 52.18 8.02 9.73
CA VAL A 113 51.49 6.73 9.79
C VAL A 113 50.00 6.97 9.52
N THR A 114 49.35 6.05 8.80
CA THR A 114 47.91 6.08 8.57
C THR A 114 47.22 5.10 9.53
N SER A 115 46.05 5.45 10.04
CA SER A 115 45.23 4.55 10.84
C SER A 115 44.67 3.39 10.01
N ASP A 116 44.12 2.39 10.71
CA ASP A 116 43.20 1.46 10.09
C ASP A 116 41.96 2.23 9.57
N GLU A 117 41.27 1.62 8.60
CA GLU A 117 40.06 2.18 7.98
C GLU A 117 38.83 1.78 8.83
N ALA A 118 37.90 2.72 9.04
CA ALA A 118 36.70 2.52 9.86
C ALA A 118 35.43 2.86 9.07
N ASP A 119 34.52 1.90 8.99
CA ASP A 119 33.23 2.01 8.28
C ASP A 119 32.25 2.95 8.98
N LEU A 120 31.46 3.67 8.19
CA LEU A 120 30.20 4.27 8.63
C LEU A 120 29.01 3.44 8.13
N THR A 121 28.09 3.12 9.02
CA THR A 121 26.75 2.63 8.69
C THR A 121 25.73 3.67 9.14
N VAL A 122 24.92 4.18 8.20
CA VAL A 122 23.84 5.15 8.46
C VAL A 122 22.51 4.52 8.09
N THR A 123 21.60 4.47 9.05
CA THR A 123 20.25 3.91 8.85
C THR A 123 19.17 4.95 9.14
N SER A 124 17.99 4.84 8.53
CA SER A 124 16.86 5.70 8.92
C SER A 124 16.44 5.38 10.35
N GLU A 125 16.06 6.39 11.14
CA GLU A 125 15.51 6.16 12.48
C GLU A 125 14.21 5.31 12.36
N PRO A 126 14.06 4.21 13.12
CA PRO A 126 12.91 3.33 13.01
C PRO A 126 11.67 3.98 13.64
N PHE A 127 10.50 3.71 13.08
CA PHE A 127 9.22 4.26 13.53
C PHE A 127 8.06 3.28 13.37
N ALA A 128 7.13 3.33 14.33
CA ALA A 128 5.94 2.48 14.37
C ALA A 128 5.00 2.76 13.19
N PRO A 129 4.20 1.77 12.74
CA PRO A 129 3.47 1.92 11.49
C PRO A 129 2.35 2.96 11.56
N GLN A 130 2.15 3.67 10.46
CA GLN A 130 1.09 4.67 10.30
C GLN A 130 0.21 4.31 9.10
N ILE A 131 -1.10 4.16 9.33
CA ILE A 131 -2.06 3.87 8.26
C ILE A 131 -2.35 5.15 7.48
N THR A 132 -1.95 5.17 6.20
CA THR A 132 -2.12 6.29 5.27
C THR A 132 -3.42 6.19 4.47
N THR A 133 -3.91 4.97 4.22
CA THR A 133 -5.24 4.72 3.62
C THR A 133 -5.97 3.67 4.45
N GLN A 134 -7.12 4.04 5.00
CA GLN A 134 -8.01 3.11 5.72
C GLN A 134 -8.82 2.26 4.74
N PRO A 135 -9.17 1.00 5.09
CA PRO A 135 -10.16 0.24 4.34
C PRO A 135 -11.54 0.89 4.39
N ALA A 136 -12.40 0.55 3.42
CA ALA A 136 -13.78 0.99 3.35
C ALA A 136 -14.75 -0.19 3.46
N SER A 137 -15.89 0.00 4.15
CA SER A 137 -17.00 -0.95 4.18
C SER A 137 -17.52 -1.26 2.78
N GLN A 138 -17.93 -2.51 2.56
CA GLN A 138 -18.34 -3.01 1.24
C GLN A 138 -19.80 -3.47 1.28
N SER A 139 -20.51 -3.31 0.17
CA SER A 139 -21.87 -3.82 0.00
C SER A 139 -21.95 -4.56 -1.33
N VAL A 140 -22.18 -5.87 -1.28
CA VAL A 140 -22.09 -6.77 -2.43
C VAL A 140 -23.23 -7.79 -2.44
N PHE A 141 -23.45 -8.44 -3.58
CA PHE A 141 -24.26 -9.64 -3.65
C PHE A 141 -23.42 -10.86 -3.21
N GLU A 142 -24.08 -11.89 -2.68
CA GLU A 142 -23.41 -13.15 -2.37
C GLU A 142 -22.77 -13.81 -3.61
N ASN A 143 -21.80 -14.68 -3.37
CA ASN A 143 -20.99 -15.38 -4.36
C ASN A 143 -20.14 -14.47 -5.26
N THR A 144 -20.05 -13.17 -4.95
CA THR A 144 -19.15 -12.21 -5.61
C THR A 144 -17.84 -12.04 -4.83
N ALA A 145 -16.75 -11.72 -5.55
CA ALA A 145 -15.46 -11.41 -4.92
C ALA A 145 -15.44 -9.97 -4.39
N VAL A 146 -14.98 -9.81 -3.15
CA VAL A 146 -14.89 -8.53 -2.44
C VAL A 146 -13.51 -8.39 -1.79
N SER A 147 -12.99 -7.16 -1.74
CA SER A 147 -11.65 -6.88 -1.21
C SER A 147 -11.64 -5.70 -0.24
N PHE A 148 -10.86 -5.84 0.82
CA PHE A 148 -10.51 -4.77 1.76
C PHE A 148 -9.01 -4.47 1.64
N THR A 149 -8.66 -3.21 1.38
CA THR A 149 -7.26 -2.77 1.20
C THR A 149 -6.90 -1.72 2.25
N VAL A 150 -5.68 -1.80 2.78
CA VAL A 150 -5.04 -0.78 3.61
C VAL A 150 -3.77 -0.28 2.93
N ALA A 151 -3.38 0.96 3.18
CA ALA A 151 -2.02 1.43 2.92
C ALA A 151 -1.41 1.95 4.23
N ALA A 152 -0.13 1.65 4.45
CA ALA A 152 0.60 2.09 5.64
C ALA A 152 2.08 2.33 5.34
N THR A 153 2.70 3.20 6.12
CA THR A 153 4.15 3.40 6.21
C THR A 153 4.68 2.83 7.53
N GLY A 154 5.99 2.63 7.63
CA GLY A 154 6.70 2.18 8.83
C GLY A 154 8.15 1.83 8.52
N GLY A 155 9.04 1.99 9.50
CA GLY A 155 10.44 1.55 9.41
C GLY A 155 10.79 0.71 10.64
N PRO A 156 11.08 -0.61 10.52
CA PRO A 156 11.06 -1.43 9.31
C PRO A 156 9.69 -1.54 8.63
N ALA A 157 9.68 -2.07 7.40
CA ALA A 157 8.47 -2.24 6.60
C ALA A 157 7.37 -3.02 7.36
N PRO A 158 6.11 -2.54 7.40
CA PRO A 158 5.07 -3.18 8.20
C PRO A 158 4.62 -4.55 7.68
N SER A 159 4.34 -5.45 8.62
CA SER A 159 3.56 -6.67 8.42
C SER A 159 2.08 -6.42 8.71
N TYR A 160 1.20 -7.24 8.13
CA TYR A 160 -0.25 -7.14 8.28
C TYR A 160 -0.82 -8.42 8.89
N GLN A 161 -1.93 -8.30 9.62
CA GLN A 161 -2.79 -9.42 9.99
C GLN A 161 -4.24 -8.94 10.02
N TRP A 162 -5.06 -9.41 9.08
CA TRP A 162 -6.49 -9.11 9.09
C TRP A 162 -7.21 -9.90 10.19
N VAL A 163 -8.20 -9.25 10.79
CA VAL A 163 -8.98 -9.81 11.89
C VAL A 163 -10.47 -9.61 11.64
N LEU A 164 -11.25 -10.61 12.01
CA LEU A 164 -12.69 -10.71 11.84
C LEU A 164 -13.39 -10.61 13.19
N ASN A 165 -14.53 -9.94 13.25
CA ASN A 165 -15.48 -9.98 14.35
C ASN A 165 -16.87 -10.33 13.82
N THR A 166 -17.33 -11.53 14.19
CA THR A 166 -18.66 -12.09 13.86
C THR A 166 -19.73 -11.77 14.92
N GLY A 167 -19.40 -10.88 15.86
CA GLY A 167 -20.21 -10.58 17.06
C GLY A 167 -19.66 -11.22 18.34
N SER A 168 -18.76 -12.20 18.25
CA SER A 168 -18.10 -12.85 19.39
C SER A 168 -16.77 -12.20 19.84
N GLY A 169 -16.35 -11.11 19.19
CA GLY A 169 -15.04 -10.49 19.40
C GLY A 169 -14.08 -10.74 18.24
N TRP A 170 -12.87 -10.17 18.34
CA TRP A 170 -11.88 -10.17 17.26
C TRP A 170 -11.02 -11.45 17.25
N ALA A 171 -11.01 -12.16 16.13
CA ALA A 171 -10.16 -13.32 15.85
C ALA A 171 -9.31 -13.09 14.58
N ASP A 172 -8.14 -13.71 14.51
CA ASP A 172 -7.21 -13.55 13.39
C ASP A 172 -7.63 -14.42 12.20
N ILE A 173 -7.67 -13.83 11.00
CA ILE A 173 -8.01 -14.55 9.76
C ILE A 173 -6.75 -15.28 9.28
N SER A 174 -6.79 -16.61 9.31
CA SER A 174 -5.67 -17.47 8.94
C SER A 174 -5.15 -17.17 7.53
N GLY A 175 -3.86 -16.84 7.42
CA GLY A 175 -3.19 -16.54 6.15
C GLY A 175 -3.46 -15.16 5.54
N ALA A 176 -4.30 -14.32 6.17
CA ALA A 176 -4.58 -12.97 5.69
C ALA A 176 -3.51 -11.97 6.19
N THR A 177 -2.29 -12.09 5.66
CA THR A 177 -1.10 -11.33 6.09
C THR A 177 -0.68 -10.20 5.14
N GLU A 178 -1.48 -9.94 4.10
CA GLU A 178 -1.20 -8.94 3.06
C GLU A 178 -1.92 -7.61 3.29
N SER A 179 -1.48 -6.54 2.60
CA SER A 179 -2.13 -5.23 2.65
C SER A 179 -3.53 -5.20 2.00
N THR A 180 -3.89 -6.24 1.25
CA THR A 180 -5.26 -6.46 0.73
C THR A 180 -5.73 -7.86 1.14
N TYR A 181 -6.92 -7.94 1.72
CA TYR A 181 -7.62 -9.20 1.97
C TYR A 181 -8.82 -9.32 1.03
N THR A 182 -8.88 -10.44 0.31
CA THR A 182 -9.94 -10.74 -0.67
C THR A 182 -10.64 -12.03 -0.28
N LEU A 183 -11.97 -12.05 -0.40
CA LEU A 183 -12.82 -13.21 -0.17
C LEU A 183 -13.96 -13.25 -1.19
N THR A 184 -14.60 -14.40 -1.32
CA THR A 184 -15.92 -14.51 -1.96
C THR A 184 -16.98 -14.36 -0.88
N ALA A 185 -17.80 -13.32 -0.96
CA ALA A 185 -18.78 -12.99 0.07
C ALA A 185 -19.94 -14.00 0.10
N THR A 186 -20.35 -14.41 1.30
CA THR A 186 -21.48 -15.33 1.52
C THR A 186 -22.52 -14.72 2.45
N LEU A 187 -23.79 -15.13 2.35
CA LEU A 187 -24.89 -14.56 3.13
C LEU A 187 -24.68 -14.60 4.66
N VAL A 188 -23.95 -15.59 5.17
CA VAL A 188 -23.64 -15.72 6.60
C VAL A 188 -22.66 -14.63 7.10
N GLU A 189 -21.94 -13.98 6.20
CA GLU A 189 -21.00 -12.89 6.52
C GLU A 189 -21.65 -11.49 6.49
N ASN A 190 -22.96 -11.41 6.26
CA ASN A 190 -23.69 -10.15 6.30
C ASN A 190 -23.64 -9.51 7.70
N GLY A 191 -23.11 -8.28 7.78
CA GLY A 191 -22.89 -7.56 9.03
C GLY A 191 -21.57 -7.89 9.73
N TYR A 192 -20.74 -8.78 9.19
CA TYR A 192 -19.42 -9.08 9.75
C TYR A 192 -18.49 -7.87 9.67
N GLN A 193 -17.66 -7.72 10.70
CA GLN A 193 -16.73 -6.61 10.86
C GLN A 193 -15.29 -7.05 10.63
N TYR A 194 -14.56 -6.29 9.81
CA TYR A 194 -13.17 -6.53 9.47
C TYR A 194 -12.32 -5.32 9.91
N ARG A 195 -11.07 -5.58 10.28
CA ARG A 195 -10.00 -4.57 10.40
C ARG A 195 -8.65 -5.27 10.24
N VAL A 196 -7.58 -4.50 10.10
CA VAL A 196 -6.22 -5.02 9.99
C VAL A 196 -5.33 -4.49 11.12
N LYS A 197 -4.56 -5.40 11.74
CA LYS A 197 -3.41 -5.07 12.58
C LYS A 197 -2.23 -4.80 11.64
N VAL A 198 -1.56 -3.66 11.79
CA VAL A 198 -0.37 -3.28 11.02
C VAL A 198 0.77 -3.07 12.02
N TYR A 199 1.87 -3.81 11.88
CA TYR A 199 2.90 -3.89 12.92
C TYR A 199 4.33 -4.01 12.37
N ASN A 200 5.30 -3.52 13.14
CA ASN A 200 6.74 -3.77 12.96
C ASN A 200 7.39 -3.90 14.36
N SER A 201 8.72 -3.80 14.46
CA SER A 201 9.44 -3.86 15.74
C SER A 201 9.10 -2.73 16.70
N GLU A 202 8.72 -1.55 16.19
CA GLU A 202 8.52 -0.34 16.99
C GLU A 202 7.07 -0.18 17.48
N GLY A 203 6.12 -0.96 16.96
CA GLY A 203 4.75 -0.91 17.46
C GLY A 203 3.70 -1.59 16.58
N THR A 204 2.44 -1.36 16.92
CA THR A 204 1.26 -1.89 16.23
C THR A 204 0.16 -0.85 16.22
N VAL A 205 -0.47 -0.65 15.07
CA VAL A 205 -1.68 0.14 14.87
C VAL A 205 -2.79 -0.75 14.32
N ALA A 206 -4.05 -0.47 14.66
CA ALA A 206 -5.21 -1.13 14.06
C ALA A 206 -5.92 -0.16 13.12
N SER A 207 -6.43 -0.67 11.99
CA SER A 207 -7.29 0.13 11.11
C SER A 207 -8.63 0.45 11.77
N ASN A 208 -9.34 1.39 11.15
CA ASN A 208 -10.78 1.53 11.31
C ASN A 208 -11.47 0.18 11.11
N THR A 209 -12.57 -0.02 11.83
CA THR A 209 -13.46 -1.16 11.62
C THR A 209 -14.37 -0.88 10.43
N VAL A 210 -14.45 -1.83 9.51
CA VAL A 210 -15.32 -1.80 8.33
C VAL A 210 -16.28 -2.98 8.36
N THR A 211 -17.44 -2.82 7.73
CA THR A 211 -18.50 -3.84 7.69
C THR A 211 -18.65 -4.39 6.28
N LEU A 212 -18.90 -5.69 6.16
CA LEU A 212 -19.40 -6.31 4.94
C LEU A 212 -20.92 -6.40 4.99
N SER A 213 -21.60 -5.79 4.03
CA SER A 213 -23.03 -6.01 3.78
C SER A 213 -23.17 -6.98 2.62
N VAL A 214 -23.88 -8.10 2.82
CA VAL A 214 -24.13 -9.11 1.77
C VAL A 214 -25.62 -9.22 1.50
N GLN A 215 -25.99 -9.11 0.23
CA GLN A 215 -27.37 -9.24 -0.24
C GLN A 215 -27.57 -10.59 -0.95
N GLU A 216 -28.73 -11.21 -0.72
CA GLU A 216 -29.13 -12.46 -1.36
C GLU A 216 -29.29 -12.26 -2.87
N VAL A 217 -28.76 -13.19 -3.68
CA VAL A 217 -29.10 -13.26 -5.10
C VAL A 217 -30.42 -14.00 -5.19
N VAL A 218 -31.52 -13.26 -5.12
CA VAL A 218 -32.87 -13.81 -5.25
C VAL A 218 -33.07 -14.35 -6.66
N GLU A 219 -32.72 -15.62 -6.88
CA GLU A 219 -33.09 -16.35 -8.09
C GLU A 219 -34.62 -16.31 -8.21
N GLY A 220 -35.09 -15.59 -9.23
CA GLY A 220 -36.50 -15.32 -9.46
C GLY A 220 -37.26 -16.54 -9.95
N ASN A 221 -37.35 -17.60 -9.14
CA ASN A 221 -38.06 -18.85 -9.43
C ASN A 221 -39.59 -18.67 -9.34
N ARG A 222 -40.11 -17.72 -10.12
CA ARG A 222 -41.53 -17.51 -10.37
C ARG A 222 -41.91 -18.28 -11.62
N THR A 223 -42.64 -19.37 -11.43
CA THR A 223 -43.29 -20.14 -12.51
C THR A 223 -44.45 -19.34 -13.12
N GLY A 224 -44.13 -18.25 -13.82
CA GLY A 224 -45.07 -17.40 -14.53
C GLY A 224 -45.13 -17.74 -16.02
N THR A 225 -46.32 -18.10 -16.51
CA THR A 225 -46.53 -18.40 -17.93
C THR A 225 -46.37 -17.15 -18.79
N ALA A 226 -45.28 -17.04 -19.54
CA ALA A 226 -45.07 -15.96 -20.49
C ALA A 226 -46.01 -16.11 -21.71
N ILE A 227 -47.06 -15.28 -21.78
CA ILE A 227 -47.95 -15.24 -22.95
C ILE A 227 -47.29 -14.40 -24.05
N ILE A 228 -46.52 -15.06 -24.91
CA ILE A 228 -45.95 -14.44 -26.12
C ILE A 228 -47.06 -14.36 -27.18
N ALA A 229 -47.75 -13.22 -27.24
CA ALA A 229 -48.64 -12.91 -28.35
C ALA A 229 -47.79 -12.47 -29.57
N PRO A 230 -47.86 -13.15 -30.73
CA PRO A 230 -47.14 -12.71 -31.91
C PRO A 230 -47.74 -11.40 -32.43
N ILE A 231 -46.91 -10.36 -32.59
CA ILE A 231 -47.30 -9.16 -33.34
C ILE A 231 -47.40 -9.58 -34.81
N VAL A 232 -48.63 -9.82 -35.28
CA VAL A 232 -48.93 -9.99 -36.69
C VAL A 232 -48.44 -8.73 -37.41
N ARG A 233 -47.46 -8.87 -38.31
CA ARG A 233 -47.15 -7.81 -39.26
C ARG A 233 -48.36 -7.67 -40.17
N ASN A 234 -49.00 -6.51 -40.18
CA ASN A 234 -50.01 -6.20 -41.19
C ASN A 234 -49.33 -6.14 -42.57
N ASP A 235 -49.33 -7.25 -43.28
CA ASP A 235 -49.22 -7.25 -44.73
C ASP A 235 -50.47 -6.57 -45.30
N PRO A 236 -50.36 -5.54 -46.16
CA PRO A 236 -51.52 -4.88 -46.75
C PRO A 236 -52.44 -5.76 -47.62
N GLN A 237 -52.09 -7.03 -47.88
CA GLN A 237 -52.89 -7.94 -48.73
C GLN A 237 -53.64 -9.06 -48.00
N ASP A 238 -53.50 -9.21 -46.67
CA ASP A 238 -54.14 -10.34 -45.98
C ASP A 238 -55.65 -10.13 -45.73
N THR A 239 -56.48 -10.87 -46.48
CA THR A 239 -57.94 -10.89 -46.34
C THR A 239 -58.39 -12.15 -45.60
N TYR A 240 -58.75 -11.97 -44.31
CA TYR A 240 -59.47 -12.86 -43.37
C TYR A 240 -60.30 -14.02 -43.98
N PRO A 241 -60.50 -15.19 -43.29
CA PRO A 241 -60.64 -15.27 -41.82
C PRO A 241 -60.21 -16.58 -41.09
N THR A 242 -60.45 -16.62 -39.76
CA THR A 242 -60.56 -17.81 -38.86
C THR A 242 -59.29 -18.69 -38.66
N HIS A 243 -58.95 -19.14 -37.44
CA HIS A 243 -59.81 -19.78 -36.44
C HIS A 243 -59.48 -19.43 -34.97
N TYR A 244 -60.49 -19.54 -34.10
CA TYR A 244 -60.36 -19.55 -32.63
C TYR A 244 -60.16 -20.99 -32.13
N SER A 245 -59.48 -21.16 -30.98
CA SER A 245 -59.59 -22.35 -30.14
C SER A 245 -59.54 -21.94 -28.66
N ASP A 246 -60.59 -22.28 -27.91
CA ASP A 246 -60.77 -21.82 -26.53
C ASP A 246 -59.84 -22.49 -25.52
N PHE A 247 -59.22 -21.68 -24.66
CA PHE A 247 -58.94 -22.05 -23.26
C PHE A 247 -59.78 -21.15 -22.35
N GLY A 248 -61.07 -21.48 -22.25
CA GLY A 248 -62.04 -20.64 -21.55
C GLY A 248 -61.98 -20.74 -20.03
N TRP A 249 -61.51 -19.68 -19.37
CA TRP A 249 -62.14 -19.11 -18.17
C TRP A 249 -62.13 -17.58 -18.30
N GLY A 250 -63.25 -16.94 -17.97
CA GLY A 250 -63.58 -15.61 -18.49
C GLY A 250 -62.82 -14.43 -17.88
N GLY A 251 -62.15 -13.64 -18.72
CA GLY A 251 -61.60 -12.31 -18.41
C GLY A 251 -61.39 -11.51 -19.70
N LEU A 252 -61.86 -10.26 -19.75
CA LEU A 252 -61.87 -9.43 -20.97
C LEU A 252 -60.47 -9.09 -21.49
N HIS A 253 -59.99 -9.82 -22.50
CA HIS A 253 -58.80 -9.46 -23.26
C HIS A 253 -59.12 -8.41 -24.34
N GLN A 254 -58.88 -7.13 -24.04
CA GLN A 254 -58.84 -6.09 -25.08
C GLN A 254 -57.47 -6.09 -25.77
N VAL A 255 -57.46 -6.30 -27.08
CA VAL A 255 -56.26 -6.11 -27.92
C VAL A 255 -55.93 -4.61 -27.97
N PRO A 256 -54.65 -4.19 -27.82
CA PRO A 256 -54.29 -2.78 -27.89
C PRO A 256 -54.67 -2.15 -29.24
N THR A 257 -55.37 -1.03 -29.21
CA THR A 257 -55.66 -0.25 -30.42
C THR A 257 -54.42 0.54 -30.85
N LEU A 258 -54.41 1.03 -32.10
CA LEU A 258 -53.26 1.75 -32.66
C LEU A 258 -52.83 2.98 -31.82
N ALA A 259 -53.78 3.61 -31.11
CA ALA A 259 -53.52 4.74 -30.22
C ALA A 259 -52.65 4.38 -29.00
N HIS A 260 -52.75 3.14 -28.47
CA HIS A 260 -51.97 2.71 -27.31
C HIS A 260 -50.48 2.52 -27.63
N ARG A 261 -50.13 2.24 -28.89
CA ARG A 261 -48.75 2.19 -29.39
C ARG A 261 -48.06 3.54 -29.27
N ASP A 262 -48.78 4.61 -29.60
CA ASP A 262 -48.16 5.94 -29.78
C ASP A 262 -47.95 6.70 -28.46
N ALA A 263 -48.48 6.19 -27.35
CA ALA A 263 -48.20 6.67 -25.99
C ALA A 263 -46.89 6.13 -25.38
N ILE A 264 -46.26 5.12 -26.00
CA ILE A 264 -44.98 4.55 -25.55
C ILE A 264 -43.85 5.52 -25.95
N PRO A 265 -42.94 5.96 -25.05
CA PRO A 265 -41.84 6.84 -25.43
C PRO A 265 -40.87 6.17 -26.43
N ASN A 266 -40.16 6.97 -27.22
CA ASN A 266 -39.46 6.49 -28.44
C ASN A 266 -38.24 5.59 -28.17
N ASP A 267 -37.66 5.70 -26.98
CA ASP A 267 -36.60 4.83 -26.44
C ASP A 267 -37.07 3.36 -26.32
N LEU A 268 -38.30 3.15 -25.85
CA LEU A 268 -38.92 1.82 -25.72
C LEU A 268 -39.50 1.25 -27.03
N ARG A 269 -39.19 1.84 -28.20
CA ARG A 269 -39.70 1.38 -29.52
C ARG A 269 -38.72 0.53 -30.33
N VAL A 270 -37.48 0.36 -29.87
CA VAL A 270 -36.46 -0.41 -30.59
C VAL A 270 -36.71 -1.92 -30.44
N ASN A 271 -36.57 -2.67 -31.54
CA ASN A 271 -36.70 -4.14 -31.60
C ASN A 271 -38.03 -4.80 -31.16
N GLY A 272 -39.09 -4.01 -30.95
CA GLY A 272 -40.48 -4.49 -31.07
C GLY A 272 -40.98 -5.48 -30.01
N MET A 273 -40.30 -5.60 -28.87
CA MET A 273 -40.81 -6.33 -27.69
C MET A 273 -41.41 -5.36 -26.67
N VAL A 274 -42.66 -5.60 -26.28
CA VAL A 274 -43.28 -4.95 -25.12
C VAL A 274 -43.64 -6.04 -24.11
N VAL A 275 -42.97 -6.04 -22.95
CA VAL A 275 -43.22 -7.00 -21.88
C VAL A 275 -44.18 -6.39 -20.87
N VAL A 276 -45.37 -6.98 -20.73
CA VAL A 276 -46.35 -6.64 -19.68
C VAL A 276 -46.55 -7.88 -18.82
N ILE A 277 -46.26 -7.77 -17.53
CA ILE A 277 -46.41 -8.85 -16.56
C ILE A 277 -47.46 -8.45 -15.53
N SER A 278 -48.50 -9.27 -15.39
CA SER A 278 -49.48 -9.15 -14.31
C SER A 278 -49.11 -10.06 -13.15
N GLY A 279 -49.16 -9.52 -11.93
CA GLY A 279 -48.89 -10.25 -10.69
C GLY A 279 -49.85 -9.80 -9.60
N THR A 280 -50.35 -10.73 -8.81
CA THR A 280 -51.40 -10.46 -7.81
C THR A 280 -50.83 -9.86 -6.53
N HIS A 281 -50.86 -8.53 -6.43
CA HIS A 281 -51.67 -7.78 -5.45
C HIS A 281 -51.57 -6.26 -5.73
N GLU A 282 -52.74 -5.60 -5.86
CA GLU A 282 -53.03 -4.15 -5.68
C GLU A 282 -51.92 -3.14 -6.10
N SER A 283 -52.02 -2.46 -7.24
CA SER A 283 -52.98 -1.35 -7.43
C SER A 283 -53.30 -1.02 -8.92
N TYR A 284 -54.30 -0.15 -9.17
CA TYR A 284 -55.04 0.06 -10.44
C TYR A 284 -55.05 1.55 -10.86
N TYR A 285 -55.28 2.06 -12.09
CA TYR A 285 -55.69 1.58 -13.45
C TYR A 285 -55.33 2.69 -14.52
N LEU A 286 -56.11 2.95 -15.60
CA LEU A 286 -56.02 4.14 -16.51
C LEU A 286 -57.35 4.39 -17.29
N LYS A 287 -57.57 5.57 -17.93
CA LYS A 287 -58.76 5.91 -18.78
C LYS A 287 -58.57 7.13 -19.69
N ASP A 288 -59.37 7.21 -20.76
CA ASP A 288 -59.56 8.37 -21.65
C ASP A 288 -60.87 9.17 -21.38
N GLY A 289 -60.85 10.47 -21.61
CA GLY A 289 -61.74 11.49 -21.05
C GLY A 289 -63.15 11.67 -21.63
N THR A 290 -63.69 10.75 -22.45
CA THR A 290 -65.01 10.95 -23.09
C THR A 290 -66.22 10.57 -22.23
N THR A 291 -66.07 9.62 -21.29
CA THR A 291 -66.95 9.40 -20.11
C THR A 291 -66.09 8.94 -18.91
N ASN A 292 -66.57 8.93 -17.65
CA ASN A 292 -65.71 8.83 -16.44
C ASN A 292 -65.27 7.39 -16.08
N ASN A 293 -63.97 7.08 -15.82
CA ASN A 293 -63.22 7.24 -14.54
C ASN A 293 -61.69 7.01 -14.70
N ASN A 294 -60.78 7.86 -14.17
CA ASN A 294 -59.29 7.78 -14.40
C ASN A 294 -58.43 7.44 -13.16
N TRP A 295 -57.26 6.79 -13.35
CA TRP A 295 -56.61 5.98 -12.30
C TRP A 295 -55.07 5.73 -12.40
N ALA A 296 -54.27 6.46 -13.20
CA ALA A 296 -52.90 6.05 -13.65
C ALA A 296 -51.90 5.40 -12.62
N VAL A 297 -51.29 4.25 -12.99
CA VAL A 297 -50.24 3.51 -12.23
C VAL A 297 -48.83 3.70 -12.82
N TYR A 298 -47.84 3.94 -11.94
CA TYR A 298 -46.40 3.85 -12.24
C TYR A 298 -45.74 2.77 -11.35
N PRO A 299 -44.81 1.94 -11.87
CA PRO A 299 -44.00 1.06 -11.04
C PRO A 299 -42.86 1.83 -10.32
N PRO A 300 -42.29 1.29 -9.22
CA PRO A 300 -41.01 1.75 -8.67
C PRO A 300 -39.88 1.62 -9.70
N LYS A 301 -38.77 2.35 -9.49
CA LYS A 301 -37.66 2.43 -10.46
C LYS A 301 -36.85 1.14 -10.64
N ASP A 302 -37.03 0.16 -9.78
CA ASP A 302 -36.13 -0.99 -9.63
C ASP A 302 -36.85 -2.31 -9.95
N LEU A 303 -37.23 -2.51 -11.22
CA LEU A 303 -37.71 -3.79 -11.73
C LEU A 303 -36.93 -4.24 -12.98
N VAL A 304 -36.10 -5.26 -12.78
CA VAL A 304 -35.52 -6.10 -13.85
C VAL A 304 -36.23 -7.45 -13.79
N PHE A 305 -36.65 -7.98 -14.95
CA PHE A 305 -37.24 -9.31 -15.06
C PHE A 305 -36.30 -10.26 -15.80
N ILE A 306 -36.24 -11.51 -15.33
CA ILE A 306 -35.56 -12.63 -15.98
C ILE A 306 -36.65 -13.54 -16.59
N MET A 307 -36.40 -14.09 -17.78
CA MET A 307 -37.23 -15.14 -18.38
C MET A 307 -36.39 -16.39 -18.65
N PRO A 308 -36.79 -17.59 -18.21
CA PRO A 308 -36.17 -18.83 -18.65
C PRO A 308 -36.61 -19.15 -20.09
N THR A 309 -35.67 -19.17 -21.03
CA THR A 309 -35.92 -19.53 -22.44
C THR A 309 -35.73 -21.03 -22.71
N SER A 310 -36.29 -21.87 -21.84
CA SER A 310 -36.38 -23.32 -22.04
C SER A 310 -37.64 -23.90 -21.39
N THR A 311 -38.35 -24.77 -22.12
CA THR A 311 -39.33 -25.71 -21.56
C THR A 311 -38.74 -27.11 -21.35
N ASP A 312 -37.46 -27.30 -21.69
CA ASP A 312 -36.70 -28.53 -21.47
C ASP A 312 -35.92 -28.43 -20.16
N SER A 313 -36.07 -29.43 -19.29
CA SER A 313 -35.59 -29.44 -17.90
C SER A 313 -34.11 -29.83 -17.74
N ALA A 314 -33.35 -29.87 -18.84
CA ALA A 314 -31.96 -30.31 -18.88
C ALA A 314 -30.95 -29.30 -19.48
N ALA A 315 -31.40 -28.11 -19.89
CA ALA A 315 -30.53 -27.08 -20.49
C ALA A 315 -30.09 -26.01 -19.47
N PRO A 316 -28.81 -25.56 -19.46
CA PRO A 316 -28.35 -24.47 -18.60
C PRO A 316 -28.92 -23.12 -19.07
N ASN A 317 -29.28 -22.27 -18.11
CA ASN A 317 -29.95 -20.99 -18.36
C ASN A 317 -29.05 -19.96 -19.05
N ASN A 318 -29.66 -19.07 -19.84
CA ASN A 318 -29.06 -17.79 -20.21
C ASN A 318 -29.27 -16.79 -19.05
N PHE A 319 -28.34 -15.86 -18.85
CA PHE A 319 -28.37 -14.90 -17.73
C PHE A 319 -28.38 -13.45 -18.21
N LEU A 320 -29.00 -12.56 -17.41
CA LEU A 320 -29.05 -11.13 -17.65
C LEU A 320 -28.71 -10.41 -16.33
N TYR A 321 -27.70 -9.55 -16.34
CA TYR A 321 -27.24 -8.83 -15.15
C TYR A 321 -26.84 -7.39 -15.47
N TYR A 322 -26.77 -6.53 -14.45
CA TYR A 322 -26.32 -5.15 -14.60
C TYR A 322 -24.82 -5.06 -14.27
N SER A 323 -24.00 -4.61 -15.21
CA SER A 323 -22.54 -4.67 -15.10
C SER A 323 -21.99 -3.32 -14.63
N THR A 324 -21.54 -3.25 -13.38
CA THR A 324 -21.08 -2.01 -12.72
C THR A 324 -19.73 -1.49 -13.24
N ASP A 325 -18.99 -2.31 -13.97
CA ASP A 325 -17.77 -1.95 -14.71
C ASP A 325 -18.08 -1.28 -16.07
N GLN A 326 -19.23 -1.61 -16.68
CA GLN A 326 -19.61 -1.11 -18.02
C GLN A 326 -20.79 -0.13 -18.01
N SER A 327 -21.50 0.08 -16.88
CA SER A 327 -22.71 0.92 -16.81
C SER A 327 -23.83 0.48 -17.78
N ALA A 328 -23.92 -0.83 -18.02
CA ALA A 328 -24.76 -1.43 -19.07
C ALA A 328 -25.56 -2.63 -18.56
N LEU A 329 -26.66 -2.92 -19.23
CA LEU A 329 -27.36 -4.20 -19.11
C LEU A 329 -26.61 -5.23 -19.95
N VAL A 330 -26.30 -6.40 -19.38
CA VAL A 330 -25.41 -7.39 -20.02
C VAL A 330 -26.07 -8.77 -20.02
N TYR A 331 -26.11 -9.38 -21.21
CA TYR A 331 -26.67 -10.70 -21.46
C TYR A 331 -25.53 -11.72 -21.64
N LYS A 332 -25.69 -12.91 -21.08
CA LYS A 332 -24.75 -14.03 -21.25
C LYS A 332 -25.49 -15.27 -21.72
N ASP A 333 -25.11 -15.75 -22.90
CA ASP A 333 -25.78 -16.89 -23.53
C ASP A 333 -25.29 -18.25 -23.03
N HIS A 334 -25.97 -19.32 -23.47
CA HIS A 334 -25.67 -20.72 -23.18
C HIS A 334 -24.29 -21.22 -23.67
N SER A 335 -23.53 -20.43 -24.45
CA SER A 335 -22.13 -20.71 -24.79
C SER A 335 -21.14 -20.06 -23.81
N GLY A 336 -21.65 -19.23 -22.89
CA GLY A 336 -20.86 -18.39 -22.01
C GLY A 336 -20.40 -17.07 -22.66
N THR A 337 -20.90 -16.74 -23.85
CA THR A 337 -20.54 -15.50 -24.56
C THR A 337 -21.34 -14.33 -23.98
N THR A 338 -20.64 -13.23 -23.69
CA THR A 338 -21.19 -12.01 -23.11
C THR A 338 -21.51 -10.99 -24.20
N HIS A 339 -22.74 -10.48 -24.20
CA HIS A 339 -23.25 -9.46 -25.13
C HIS A 339 -23.74 -8.24 -24.33
N SER A 340 -23.34 -7.04 -24.75
CA SER A 340 -23.76 -5.79 -24.10
C SER A 340 -25.05 -5.28 -24.75
N LEU A 341 -26.07 -4.98 -23.94
CA LEU A 341 -27.36 -4.43 -24.38
C LEU A 341 -27.36 -2.91 -24.13
N TYR A 342 -26.87 -2.19 -25.14
CA TYR A 342 -26.96 -0.74 -25.32
C TYR A 342 -27.91 -0.41 -26.47
#